data_AF-A0AAN6H6M6-F1
#
_entry.id   AF-A0AAN6H6M6-F1
#
_cell.length_a   1.000
_cell.length_b   1.000
_cell.length_c   1.000
_cell.angle_alpha   90.00
_cell.angle_beta   90.00
_cell.angle_gamma   90.00
#
_symmetry.space_group_name_H-M   'P 1'
#
loop_
_entity.id
_entity.type
_entity.pdbx_description
1 polymer ?
#
loop_
_entity_poly.entity_id
_entity_poly.type
_entity_poly.pdbx_seq_one_letter_code
_entity_poly.pdbx_strand_id
1 'polypeptide(L)'
;MGRQQYLTRLALGRSPFLEATNKQHADVNVDQDGHDASNTQDPAHRGYTQQYNSKGRPINPATEARNVEMRRAQNSVLALVGVVESREQSQRESEVELGRAADELREAEDDTGAMFEIAVMLLQRPLTWWIDSMSKRYQIGLYDSRKPFTYYLRATLGSACTGGIRGASCALFAGGAAGMLHAFARMASHLVVELTADSMKEAILRQGWRSKTARWLELALQCLEVTVLRSVDILLLPVGYWSMAQQIGLAPAVPLLPPACSLLPWHPLSFHAFGWKPLINMPVLGLLCSPAALVLFCTLVSDTYTNIDLPIFDRTAKLRISETGNPYVLAEKQPLPREPFAWLLYPPYNARVFLLHCCGWDLLSMRRDPPSPGVKGYITVRDGVDGLQI
;
A
#
# COMPACT_ATOMS: atom_id res chain seq x y z
N MET A 1 51.05 56.39 -28.13
CA MET A 1 50.86 57.84 -27.87
C MET A 1 49.46 58.25 -27.35
N GLY A 2 48.49 57.35 -27.13
CA GLY A 2 47.13 57.74 -26.69
C GLY A 2 46.94 58.12 -25.21
N ARG A 3 47.94 57.90 -24.35
CA ARG A 3 47.81 58.11 -22.89
C ARG A 3 47.83 59.60 -22.50
N GLN A 4 48.51 60.44 -23.27
CA GLN A 4 48.56 61.88 -23.00
C GLN A 4 47.19 62.53 -23.21
N GLN A 5 46.51 62.24 -24.33
CA GLN A 5 45.18 62.78 -24.62
C GLN A 5 44.13 62.38 -23.58
N TYR A 6 44.24 61.18 -23.00
CA TYR A 6 43.39 60.73 -21.91
C TYR A 6 43.64 61.56 -20.63
N LEU A 7 44.90 61.78 -20.27
CA LEU A 7 45.26 62.56 -19.08
C LEU A 7 44.90 64.04 -19.21
N THR A 8 45.04 64.64 -20.40
CA THR A 8 44.65 66.04 -20.63
C THR A 8 43.14 66.24 -20.49
N ARG A 9 42.31 65.27 -20.90
CA ARG A 9 40.84 65.34 -20.76
C ARG A 9 40.41 65.24 -19.30
N LEU A 10 41.09 64.39 -18.53
CA LEU A 10 40.85 64.19 -17.11
C LEU A 10 41.23 65.44 -16.29
N ALA A 11 42.32 66.12 -16.66
CA ALA A 11 42.74 67.38 -16.05
C ALA A 11 41.77 68.54 -16.35
N LEU A 12 41.09 68.53 -17.50
CA LEU A 12 40.10 69.54 -17.91
C LEU A 12 38.67 69.20 -17.42
N GLY A 13 38.51 68.18 -16.57
CA GLY A 13 37.21 67.80 -15.99
C GLY A 13 36.19 67.24 -16.98
N ARG A 14 36.62 66.81 -18.17
CA ARG A 14 35.73 66.26 -19.22
C ARG A 14 35.70 64.74 -19.17
N SER A 15 34.55 64.17 -19.51
CA SER A 15 34.34 62.72 -19.49
C SER A 15 35.28 62.00 -20.47
N PRO A 16 35.89 60.87 -20.06
CA PRO A 16 36.86 60.15 -20.88
C PRO A 16 36.23 59.43 -22.10
N PHE A 17 34.91 59.42 -22.21
CA PHE A 17 34.17 58.67 -23.24
C PHE A 17 33.52 59.55 -24.31
N LEU A 18 33.78 60.87 -24.32
CA LEU A 18 33.30 61.72 -25.41
C LEU A 18 34.14 61.45 -26.68
N GLU A 19 33.50 60.95 -27.73
CA GLU A 19 34.10 60.75 -29.05
C GLU A 19 34.54 62.10 -29.63
N ALA A 20 35.81 62.17 -30.05
CA ALA A 20 36.30 63.33 -30.78
C ALA A 20 35.76 63.24 -32.21
N THR A 21 34.85 64.14 -32.57
CA THR A 21 34.44 64.35 -33.97
C THR A 21 35.64 64.89 -34.74
N ASN A 22 36.47 64.00 -35.27
CA ASN A 22 37.54 64.31 -36.21
C ASN A 22 36.92 64.67 -37.56
N LYS A 23 36.53 65.93 -37.73
CA LYS A 23 36.50 66.58 -39.04
C LYS A 23 37.65 67.57 -39.07
N GLN A 24 38.81 67.16 -39.57
CA GLN A 24 39.73 67.96 -40.40
C GLN A 24 41.06 67.23 -40.63
N HIS A 25 41.41 67.13 -41.92
CA HIS A 25 42.71 66.81 -42.53
C HIS A 25 43.22 65.37 -42.45
N ALA A 26 43.73 64.75 -43.51
CA ALA A 26 43.82 65.05 -44.94
C ALA A 26 44.35 63.78 -45.64
N ASP A 27 44.01 63.65 -46.93
CA ASP A 27 44.65 62.87 -48.01
C ASP A 27 45.81 61.93 -47.66
N VAL A 28 45.71 60.67 -48.12
CA VAL A 28 46.61 60.11 -49.15
C VAL A 28 45.89 58.92 -49.82
N ASN A 29 45.59 59.06 -51.12
CA ASN A 29 45.29 57.96 -52.04
C ASN A 29 46.58 57.20 -52.37
N VAL A 30 46.57 55.86 -52.30
CA VAL A 30 47.36 54.99 -53.19
C VAL A 30 46.54 53.73 -53.48
N ASP A 31 46.07 53.63 -54.72
CA ASP A 31 45.65 52.38 -55.36
C ASP A 31 46.88 51.50 -55.63
N GLN A 32 46.76 50.17 -55.47
CA GLN A 32 47.02 49.17 -56.52
C GLN A 32 47.26 47.76 -55.95
N ASP A 33 46.69 46.80 -56.67
CA ASP A 33 46.90 45.36 -56.63
C ASP A 33 48.37 44.93 -56.49
N GLY A 34 48.59 43.76 -55.89
CA GLY A 34 49.89 43.09 -56.00
C GLY A 34 50.13 41.99 -54.98
N HIS A 35 49.93 40.77 -55.44
CA HIS A 35 50.68 39.54 -55.15
C HIS A 35 51.78 39.55 -54.05
N ASP A 36 51.65 38.51 -53.22
CA ASP A 36 52.69 37.58 -52.76
C ASP A 36 53.90 38.05 -51.94
N ALA A 37 54.12 37.24 -50.90
CA ALA A 37 55.36 36.90 -50.23
C ALA A 37 55.99 37.95 -49.29
N SER A 38 56.00 37.62 -48.00
CA SER A 38 57.24 37.09 -47.40
C SER A 38 57.07 36.66 -45.94
N ASN A 39 57.46 35.40 -45.71
CA ASN A 39 58.17 34.87 -44.54
C ASN A 39 58.13 35.66 -43.22
N THR A 40 57.44 35.13 -42.21
CA THR A 40 58.06 34.86 -40.89
C THR A 40 57.18 33.87 -40.11
N GLN A 41 57.57 32.58 -40.03
CA GLN A 41 56.95 31.63 -39.10
C GLN A 41 57.77 31.60 -37.81
N ASP A 42 57.34 32.43 -36.85
CA ASP A 42 57.55 32.20 -35.42
C ASP A 42 56.66 31.02 -34.96
N PRO A 43 57.18 30.00 -34.25
CA PRO A 43 56.38 28.84 -33.86
C PRO A 43 55.58 29.05 -32.55
N ALA A 44 55.20 30.29 -32.21
CA ALA A 44 54.63 30.63 -30.89
C ALA A 44 53.20 31.20 -30.90
N HIS A 45 52.50 31.24 -32.04
CA HIS A 45 51.11 31.74 -32.11
C HIS A 45 50.12 30.67 -32.58
N ARG A 46 49.94 29.65 -31.74
CA ARG A 46 48.77 28.76 -31.85
C ARG A 46 47.50 29.50 -31.41
N GLY A 47 46.67 29.87 -32.38
CA GLY A 47 45.21 29.74 -32.28
C GLY A 47 44.44 30.64 -31.32
N TYR A 48 44.91 31.85 -30.98
CA TYR A 48 44.07 32.80 -30.23
C TYR A 48 43.02 33.43 -31.14
N THR A 49 41.85 32.80 -31.23
CA THR A 49 40.70 33.36 -31.96
C THR A 49 39.94 34.29 -31.00
N GLN A 50 40.04 35.60 -31.20
CA GLN A 50 39.42 36.60 -30.34
C GLN A 50 37.90 36.53 -30.46
N GLN A 51 37.22 36.16 -29.37
CA GLN A 51 35.75 36.05 -29.33
C GLN A 51 35.14 37.42 -28.99
N TYR A 52 34.01 37.76 -29.60
CA TYR A 52 33.31 39.02 -29.35
C TYR A 52 31.90 38.73 -28.84
N ASN A 53 31.40 39.61 -27.98
CA ASN A 53 30.02 39.55 -27.49
C ASN A 53 29.02 40.01 -28.56
N SER A 54 27.73 39.87 -28.29
CA SER A 54 26.63 40.35 -29.16
C SER A 54 26.62 41.86 -29.43
N LYS A 55 27.47 42.63 -28.73
CA LYS A 55 27.68 44.08 -28.89
C LYS A 55 29.07 44.41 -29.49
N GLY A 56 29.78 43.42 -30.05
CA GLY A 56 31.08 43.60 -30.70
C GLY A 56 32.26 43.87 -29.77
N ARG A 57 32.16 43.59 -28.47
CA ARG A 57 33.26 43.77 -27.50
C ARG A 57 34.05 42.46 -27.32
N PRO A 58 35.38 42.51 -27.28
CA PRO A 58 36.18 41.30 -27.09
C PRO A 58 35.94 40.70 -25.70
N ILE A 59 35.62 39.41 -25.65
CA ILE A 59 35.46 38.61 -24.44
C ILE A 59 36.58 37.58 -24.38
N ASN A 60 37.16 37.42 -23.19
CA ASN A 60 37.98 36.27 -22.87
C ASN A 60 37.19 35.33 -21.93
N PRO A 61 36.72 34.17 -22.42
CA PRO A 61 35.90 33.26 -21.62
C PRO A 61 36.64 32.71 -20.39
N ALA A 62 37.96 32.56 -20.47
CA ALA A 62 38.77 32.10 -19.33
C ALA A 62 38.82 33.16 -18.22
N THR A 63 38.89 34.44 -18.58
CA THR A 63 38.87 35.55 -17.60
C THR A 63 37.48 35.70 -16.97
N GLU A 64 36.42 35.50 -17.75
CA GLU A 64 35.05 35.56 -17.24
C GLU A 64 34.75 34.40 -16.27
N ALA A 65 35.16 33.18 -16.62
CA ALA A 65 35.08 32.02 -15.74
C ALA A 65 35.82 32.26 -14.40
N ARG A 66 37.05 32.79 -14.47
CA ARG A 66 37.84 33.14 -13.28
C ARG A 66 37.19 34.25 -12.45
N ASN A 67 36.56 35.24 -13.08
CA ASN A 67 35.85 36.30 -12.39
C ASN A 67 34.57 35.79 -11.71
N VAL A 68 33.86 34.85 -12.33
CA VAL A 68 32.70 34.17 -11.72
C VAL A 68 33.14 33.37 -10.50
N GLU A 69 34.24 32.62 -10.62
CA GLU A 69 34.81 31.85 -9.51
C GLU A 69 35.27 32.75 -8.35
N MET A 70 35.90 33.88 -8.65
CA MET A 70 36.31 34.86 -7.63
C MET A 70 35.10 35.46 -6.89
N ARG A 71 34.02 35.80 -7.60
CA ARG A 71 32.77 36.27 -6.96
C ARG A 71 32.13 35.17 -6.11
N ARG A 72 32.15 33.92 -6.57
CA ARG A 72 31.66 32.77 -5.80
C ARG A 72 32.48 32.58 -4.52
N ALA A 73 33.80 32.69 -4.59
CA ALA A 73 34.68 32.60 -3.44
C ALA A 73 34.43 33.76 -2.45
N GLN A 74 34.31 35.00 -2.93
CA GLN A 74 33.99 36.15 -2.08
C GLN A 74 32.62 35.98 -1.37
N ASN A 75 31.61 35.54 -2.10
CA ASN A 75 30.29 35.25 -1.52
C ASN A 75 30.35 34.10 -0.50
N SER A 76 31.19 33.08 -0.72
CA SER A 76 31.39 32.00 0.25
C SER A 76 32.06 32.47 1.54
N VAL A 77 33.02 33.41 1.46
CA VAL A 77 33.66 34.02 2.63
C VAL A 77 32.67 34.91 3.38
N LEU A 78 31.86 35.71 2.67
CA LEU A 78 30.81 36.52 3.28
C LEU A 78 29.72 35.67 3.95
N ALA A 79 29.43 34.49 3.38
CA ALA A 79 28.54 33.52 4.00
C ALA A 79 29.13 32.87 5.24
N LEU A 80 30.43 32.56 5.24
CA LEU A 80 31.14 32.03 6.40
C LEU A 80 31.18 33.03 7.57
N VAL A 81 31.32 34.32 7.28
CA VAL A 81 31.31 35.41 8.27
C VAL A 81 29.87 35.73 8.76
N GLY A 82 28.84 35.15 8.13
CA GLY A 82 27.44 35.32 8.52
C GLY A 82 26.81 36.64 8.03
N VAL A 83 27.43 37.33 7.07
CA VAL A 83 26.90 38.59 6.51
C VAL A 83 25.85 38.32 5.43
N VAL A 84 25.93 37.18 4.75
CA VAL A 84 25.01 36.78 3.67
C VAL A 84 24.69 35.29 3.81
N GLU A 85 23.43 34.92 4.00
CA GLU A 85 23.05 33.51 3.95
C GLU A 85 23.11 33.00 2.50
N SER A 86 23.73 31.84 2.30
CA SER A 86 23.69 31.17 1.00
C SER A 86 22.25 30.73 0.73
N ARG A 87 21.61 31.34 -0.27
CA ARG A 87 20.24 31.02 -0.69
C ARG A 87 20.04 29.53 -0.97
N GLU A 88 21.05 28.85 -1.50
CA GLU A 88 20.99 27.41 -1.76
C GLU A 88 20.99 26.58 -0.47
N GLN A 89 21.63 27.07 0.59
CA GLN A 89 21.72 26.37 1.86
C GLN A 89 20.47 26.60 2.70
N SER A 90 19.97 27.83 2.78
CA SER A 90 18.69 28.13 3.46
C SER A 90 17.49 27.49 2.76
N GLN A 91 17.52 27.40 1.43
CA GLN A 91 16.48 26.70 0.67
C GLN A 91 16.52 25.18 0.90
N ARG A 92 17.71 24.57 1.02
CA ARG A 92 17.84 23.15 1.38
C ARG A 92 17.43 22.86 2.81
N GLU A 93 17.80 23.71 3.76
CA GLU A 93 17.40 23.59 5.16
C GLU A 93 15.88 23.73 5.30
N SER A 94 15.29 24.72 4.62
CA SER A 94 13.83 24.89 4.55
C SER A 94 13.13 23.71 3.88
N GLU A 95 13.66 23.14 2.79
CA GLU A 95 13.12 21.94 2.15
C GLU A 95 13.17 20.71 3.08
N VAL A 96 14.25 20.55 3.86
CA VAL A 96 14.37 19.46 4.85
C VAL A 96 13.41 19.66 6.02
N GLU A 97 13.26 20.88 6.52
CA GLU A 97 12.30 21.21 7.59
C GLU A 97 10.86 21.02 7.14
N LEU A 98 10.52 21.44 5.91
CA LEU A 98 9.20 21.25 5.33
C LEU A 98 8.90 19.76 5.06
N GLY A 99 9.93 19.00 4.66
CA GLY A 99 9.85 17.54 4.54
C GLY A 99 9.56 16.86 5.88
N ARG A 100 10.28 17.24 6.94
CA ARG A 100 10.03 16.70 8.30
C ARG A 100 8.64 17.06 8.81
N ALA A 101 8.20 18.31 8.64
CA ALA A 101 6.87 18.73 9.04
C ALA A 101 5.77 17.99 8.25
N ALA A 102 6.02 17.68 6.97
CA ALA A 102 5.11 16.87 6.16
C ALA A 102 5.08 15.40 6.61
N ASP A 103 6.23 14.83 6.97
CA ASP A 103 6.32 13.45 7.49
C ASP A 103 5.62 13.34 8.85
N GLU A 104 5.84 14.29 9.76
CA GLU A 104 5.16 14.36 11.06
C GLU A 104 3.64 14.51 10.91
N LEU A 105 3.18 15.36 9.96
CA LEU A 105 1.75 15.51 9.67
C LEU A 105 1.15 14.21 9.12
N ARG A 106 1.90 13.50 8.28
CA ARG A 106 1.46 12.24 7.67
C ARG A 106 1.37 11.13 8.72
N GLU A 107 2.33 11.05 9.62
CA GLU A 107 2.30 10.10 10.75
C GLU A 107 1.07 10.37 11.65
N ALA A 108 0.79 11.64 11.95
CA ALA A 108 -0.40 12.02 12.72
C ALA A 108 -1.73 11.72 11.99
N GLU A 109 -1.76 11.87 10.66
CA GLU A 109 -2.92 11.50 9.84
C GLU A 109 -3.13 9.97 9.83
N ASP A 110 -2.06 9.19 9.65
CA ASP A 110 -2.10 7.73 9.64
C ASP A 110 -2.56 7.18 11.01
N ASP A 111 -2.06 7.72 12.13
CA ASP A 111 -2.50 7.37 13.49
C ASP A 111 -3.99 7.66 13.70
N THR A 112 -4.45 8.81 13.23
CA THR A 112 -5.86 9.21 13.32
C THR A 112 -6.74 8.30 12.45
N GLY A 113 -6.27 7.95 11.25
CA GLY A 113 -6.91 7.03 10.33
C GLY A 113 -7.09 5.63 10.94
N ALA A 114 -6.04 5.09 11.56
CA ALA A 114 -6.07 3.80 12.24
C ALA A 114 -7.10 3.78 13.39
N MET A 115 -7.16 4.86 14.19
CA MET A 115 -8.16 4.97 15.25
C MET A 115 -9.60 4.99 14.70
N PHE A 116 -9.85 5.75 13.62
CA PHE A 116 -11.16 5.79 12.97
C PHE A 116 -11.54 4.44 12.37
N GLU A 117 -10.59 3.73 11.76
CA GLU A 117 -10.81 2.39 11.22
C GLU A 117 -11.27 1.42 12.32
N ILE A 118 -10.55 1.36 13.45
CA ILE A 118 -10.93 0.53 14.60
C ILE A 118 -12.32 0.91 15.11
N ALA A 119 -12.62 2.21 15.23
CA ALA A 119 -13.91 2.69 15.69
C ALA A 119 -15.05 2.28 14.74
N VAL A 120 -14.85 2.41 13.43
CA VAL A 120 -15.82 2.02 12.40
C VAL A 120 -16.05 0.50 12.42
N MET A 121 -14.98 -0.31 12.51
CA MET A 121 -15.11 -1.77 12.62
C MET A 121 -15.92 -2.19 13.86
N LEU A 122 -15.69 -1.53 15.00
CA LEU A 122 -16.42 -1.80 16.24
C LEU A 122 -17.88 -1.33 16.18
N LEU A 123 -18.16 -0.22 15.51
CA LEU A 123 -19.52 0.32 15.37
C LEU A 123 -20.34 -0.45 14.33
N GLN A 124 -19.73 -0.90 13.23
CA GLN A 124 -20.41 -1.63 12.18
C GLN A 124 -20.99 -2.97 12.68
N ARG A 125 -20.30 -3.65 13.59
CA ARG A 125 -20.70 -4.95 14.15
C ARG A 125 -22.10 -4.94 14.82
N PRO A 126 -22.39 -4.10 15.82
CA PRO A 126 -23.72 -4.04 16.42
C PRO A 126 -24.78 -3.51 15.44
N LEU A 127 -24.43 -2.57 14.56
CA LEU A 127 -25.37 -2.02 13.56
C LEU A 127 -25.87 -3.08 12.57
N THR A 128 -24.98 -3.98 12.15
CA THR A 128 -25.30 -5.05 11.18
C THR A 128 -25.79 -6.34 11.83
N TRP A 129 -25.66 -6.48 13.15
CA TRP A 129 -25.94 -7.73 13.88
C TRP A 129 -27.37 -8.25 13.68
N TRP A 130 -28.37 -7.36 13.75
CA TRP A 130 -29.77 -7.75 13.62
C TRP A 130 -30.09 -8.23 12.20
N ILE A 131 -29.48 -7.60 11.18
CA ILE A 131 -29.62 -7.97 9.77
C ILE A 131 -28.99 -9.34 9.53
N ASP A 132 -27.78 -9.55 10.04
CA ASP A 132 -27.05 -10.81 9.93
C ASP A 132 -27.80 -11.96 10.63
N SER A 133 -28.34 -11.71 11.82
CA SER A 133 -29.18 -12.66 12.55
C SER A 133 -30.43 -13.07 11.75
N MET A 134 -31.12 -12.11 11.13
CA MET A 134 -32.29 -12.41 10.28
C MET A 134 -31.89 -13.17 9.01
N SER A 135 -30.81 -12.76 8.37
CA SER A 135 -30.27 -13.41 7.17
C SER A 135 -29.92 -14.87 7.44
N LYS A 136 -29.20 -15.14 8.54
CA LYS A 136 -28.84 -16.50 8.98
C LYS A 136 -30.05 -17.37 9.25
N ARG A 137 -31.05 -16.87 10.00
CA ARG A 137 -32.30 -17.62 10.26
C ARG A 137 -33.04 -17.97 8.98
N TYR A 138 -33.03 -17.06 8.00
CA TYR A 138 -33.64 -17.29 6.71
C TYR A 138 -32.88 -18.33 5.87
N GLN A 139 -31.56 -18.23 5.79
CA GLN A 139 -30.71 -19.14 5.00
C GLN A 139 -30.73 -20.58 5.52
N ILE A 140 -30.89 -20.79 6.83
CA ILE A 140 -30.96 -22.12 7.43
C ILE A 140 -32.32 -22.81 7.13
N GLY A 141 -33.30 -22.07 6.60
CA GLY A 141 -34.60 -22.64 6.24
C GLY A 141 -35.51 -22.94 7.44
N LEU A 142 -35.28 -22.28 8.57
CA LEU A 142 -36.16 -22.39 9.75
C LEU A 142 -37.52 -21.71 9.54
N TYR A 143 -37.63 -20.87 8.50
CA TYR A 143 -38.85 -20.19 8.14
C TYR A 143 -39.60 -20.95 7.04
N ASP A 144 -40.91 -21.10 7.23
CA ASP A 144 -41.81 -21.68 6.25
C ASP A 144 -41.78 -20.86 4.95
N SER A 145 -41.38 -21.51 3.86
CA SER A 145 -41.25 -20.92 2.52
C SER A 145 -42.57 -20.41 1.94
N ARG A 146 -43.70 -20.78 2.55
CA ARG A 146 -45.03 -20.30 2.16
C ARG A 146 -45.30 -18.85 2.55
N LYS A 147 -44.53 -18.28 3.48
CA LYS A 147 -44.72 -16.91 3.96
C LYS A 147 -43.67 -15.98 3.36
N PRO A 148 -44.04 -14.76 2.92
CA PRO A 148 -43.08 -13.80 2.40
C PRO A 148 -42.14 -13.33 3.53
N PHE A 149 -40.91 -12.99 3.17
CA PHE A 149 -39.90 -12.48 4.12
C PHE A 149 -40.40 -11.28 4.96
N THR A 150 -41.23 -10.42 4.35
CA THR A 150 -41.84 -9.26 5.02
C THR A 150 -42.71 -9.63 6.23
N TYR A 151 -43.32 -10.82 6.23
CA TYR A 151 -44.09 -11.32 7.36
C TYR A 151 -43.19 -11.54 8.59
N TYR A 152 -42.04 -12.19 8.41
CA TYR A 152 -41.07 -12.44 9.48
C TYR A 152 -40.41 -11.16 9.98
N LEU A 153 -40.11 -10.23 9.07
CA LEU A 153 -39.61 -8.91 9.44
C LEU A 153 -40.63 -8.16 10.32
N ARG A 154 -41.91 -8.14 9.92
CA ARG A 154 -42.96 -7.49 10.70
C ARG A 154 -43.21 -8.18 12.04
N ALA A 155 -43.13 -9.51 12.10
CA ALA A 155 -43.30 -10.27 13.34
C ALA A 155 -42.19 -9.98 14.35
N THR A 156 -40.93 -9.89 13.87
CA THR A 156 -39.77 -9.63 14.71
C THR A 156 -39.72 -8.18 15.19
N LEU A 157 -40.01 -7.21 14.33
CA LEU A 157 -40.19 -5.81 14.73
C LEU A 157 -41.40 -5.64 15.66
N GLY A 158 -42.51 -6.32 15.38
CA GLY A 158 -43.69 -6.32 16.24
C GLY A 158 -43.37 -6.79 17.65
N SER A 159 -42.67 -7.93 17.76
CA SER A 159 -42.18 -8.46 19.04
C SER A 159 -41.22 -7.51 19.76
N ALA A 160 -40.41 -6.76 19.02
CA ALA A 160 -39.51 -5.76 19.59
C ALA A 160 -40.28 -4.53 20.13
N CYS A 161 -41.28 -4.06 19.39
CA CYS A 161 -42.11 -2.92 19.80
C CYS A 161 -43.01 -3.25 21.00
N THR A 162 -43.55 -4.48 21.09
CA THR A 162 -44.46 -4.87 22.18
C THR A 162 -43.75 -5.31 23.45
N GLY A 163 -42.50 -5.79 23.35
CA GLY A 163 -41.76 -6.39 24.47
C GLY A 163 -40.97 -5.40 25.35
N GLY A 164 -41.12 -4.09 25.12
CA GLY A 164 -40.30 -3.06 25.77
C GLY A 164 -38.80 -3.21 25.47
N ILE A 165 -37.94 -2.53 26.22
CA ILE A 165 -36.48 -2.51 25.96
C ILE A 165 -35.87 -3.92 26.04
N ARG A 166 -36.34 -4.75 26.98
CA ARG A 166 -35.85 -6.12 27.17
C ARG A 166 -36.31 -7.07 26.06
N GLY A 167 -37.55 -6.95 25.60
CA GLY A 167 -38.04 -7.74 24.47
C GLY A 167 -37.39 -7.31 23.15
N ALA A 168 -37.19 -6.00 22.96
CA ALA A 168 -36.46 -5.46 21.82
C ALA A 168 -35.01 -5.97 21.78
N SER A 169 -34.29 -5.95 22.92
CA SER A 169 -32.93 -6.45 22.97
C SER A 169 -32.84 -7.95 22.74
N CYS A 170 -33.76 -8.74 23.30
CA CYS A 170 -33.80 -10.18 23.09
C CYS A 170 -34.19 -10.57 21.65
N ALA A 171 -35.06 -9.80 21.00
CA ALA A 171 -35.52 -10.08 19.63
C ALA A 171 -34.50 -9.65 18.57
N LEU A 172 -33.91 -8.46 18.72
CA LEU A 172 -33.01 -7.85 17.71
C LEU A 172 -31.54 -8.21 17.93
N PHE A 173 -31.11 -8.37 19.19
CA PHE A 173 -29.71 -8.60 19.57
C PHE A 173 -29.48 -9.98 20.20
N ALA A 174 -30.28 -10.98 19.83
CA ALA A 174 -30.04 -12.37 20.23
C ALA A 174 -28.60 -12.79 19.85
N GLY A 175 -27.83 -13.30 20.81
CA GLY A 175 -26.42 -13.67 20.61
C GLY A 175 -25.44 -12.50 20.53
N GLY A 176 -25.93 -11.24 20.55
CA GLY A 176 -25.13 -10.04 20.36
C GLY A 176 -24.06 -9.85 21.43
N ALA A 177 -24.39 -10.05 22.71
CA ALA A 177 -23.45 -9.88 23.80
C ALA A 177 -22.26 -10.86 23.70
N ALA A 178 -22.53 -12.16 23.51
CA ALA A 178 -21.48 -13.16 23.33
C ALA A 178 -20.66 -12.92 22.04
N GLY A 179 -21.32 -12.50 20.96
CA GLY A 179 -20.66 -12.19 19.69
C GLY A 179 -19.77 -10.96 19.75
N MET A 180 -20.23 -9.90 20.43
CA MET A 180 -19.44 -8.70 20.70
C MET A 180 -18.26 -9.01 21.60
N LEU A 181 -18.45 -9.80 22.67
CA LEU A 181 -17.35 -10.26 23.52
C LEU A 181 -16.29 -11.01 22.71
N HIS A 182 -16.71 -11.94 21.85
CA HIS A 182 -15.81 -12.64 20.94
C HIS A 182 -15.06 -11.67 20.02
N ALA A 183 -15.77 -10.72 19.39
CA ALA A 183 -15.16 -9.73 18.51
C ALA A 183 -14.17 -8.80 19.22
N PHE A 184 -14.50 -8.30 20.42
CA PHE A 184 -13.62 -7.46 21.22
C PHE A 184 -12.39 -8.22 21.70
N ALA A 185 -12.57 -9.42 22.25
CA ALA A 185 -11.45 -10.25 22.70
C ALA A 185 -10.50 -10.58 21.55
N ARG A 186 -11.07 -10.87 20.38
CA ARG A 186 -10.31 -11.12 19.16
C ARG A 186 -9.57 -9.87 18.66
N MET A 187 -10.23 -8.71 18.59
CA MET A 187 -9.61 -7.46 18.17
C MET A 187 -8.48 -7.05 19.12
N ALA A 188 -8.70 -7.13 20.43
CA ALA A 188 -7.67 -6.87 21.43
C ALA A 188 -6.48 -7.81 21.27
N SER A 189 -6.72 -9.08 20.97
CA SER A 189 -5.66 -10.06 20.71
C SER A 189 -4.87 -9.73 19.44
N HIS A 190 -5.55 -9.28 18.37
CA HIS A 190 -4.90 -8.79 17.16
C HIS A 190 -3.96 -7.61 17.44
N LEU A 191 -4.45 -6.59 18.14
CA LEU A 191 -3.64 -5.42 18.49
C LEU A 191 -2.43 -5.78 19.36
N VAL A 192 -2.59 -6.67 20.34
CA VAL A 192 -1.47 -7.12 21.18
C VAL A 192 -0.43 -7.90 20.35
N VAL A 193 -0.88 -8.78 19.47
CA VAL A 193 0.02 -9.56 18.59
C VAL A 193 0.76 -8.64 17.62
N GLU A 194 0.11 -7.65 17.05
CA GLU A 194 0.71 -6.68 16.13
C GLU A 194 1.76 -5.81 16.83
N LEU A 195 1.42 -5.20 17.97
CA LEU A 195 2.36 -4.38 18.75
C LEU A 195 3.59 -5.18 19.21
N THR A 196 3.40 -6.44 19.62
CA THR A 196 4.51 -7.30 20.04
C THR A 196 5.34 -7.77 18.86
N ALA A 197 4.71 -8.09 17.73
CA ALA A 197 5.40 -8.46 16.50
C ALA A 197 6.27 -7.32 15.97
N ASP A 198 5.76 -6.09 15.93
CA ASP A 198 6.51 -4.96 15.39
C ASP A 198 7.66 -4.55 16.30
N SER A 199 7.44 -4.59 17.63
CA SER A 199 8.51 -4.43 18.62
C SER A 199 9.63 -5.47 18.41
N MET A 200 9.27 -6.73 18.12
CA MET A 200 10.24 -7.78 17.82
C MET A 200 10.95 -7.56 16.48
N LYS A 201 10.23 -7.18 15.41
CA LYS A 201 10.81 -6.86 14.09
C LYS A 201 11.85 -5.75 14.20
N GLU A 202 11.54 -4.69 14.94
CA GLU A 202 12.50 -3.61 15.20
C GLU A 202 13.73 -4.09 15.97
N ALA A 203 13.54 -4.92 17.01
CA ALA A 203 14.65 -5.47 17.77
C ALA A 203 15.59 -6.32 16.88
N ILE A 204 15.03 -7.08 15.95
CA ILE A 204 15.78 -7.92 14.99
C ILE A 204 16.59 -7.05 14.03
N LEU A 205 15.99 -5.97 13.52
CA LEU A 205 16.67 -5.02 12.63
C LEU A 205 17.81 -4.29 13.33
N ARG A 206 17.59 -3.83 14.57
CA ARG A 206 18.61 -3.13 15.38
C ARG A 206 19.82 -4.01 15.68
N GLN A 207 19.62 -5.32 15.83
CA GLN A 207 20.68 -6.25 16.23
C GLN A 207 21.56 -6.73 15.04
N GLY A 208 21.25 -6.35 13.80
CA GLY A 208 22.15 -6.52 12.64
C GLY A 208 22.43 -7.97 12.25
N TRP A 209 21.43 -8.86 12.40
CA TRP A 209 21.60 -10.30 12.15
C TRP A 209 21.93 -10.59 10.69
N ARG A 210 22.60 -11.73 10.43
CA ARG A 210 22.86 -12.20 9.05
C ARG A 210 21.53 -12.32 8.28
N SER A 211 21.54 -11.94 7.00
CA SER A 211 20.33 -11.91 6.16
C SER A 211 19.57 -13.25 6.11
N LYS A 212 20.26 -14.39 6.23
CA LYS A 212 19.63 -15.72 6.29
C LYS A 212 18.90 -15.98 7.62
N THR A 213 19.50 -15.58 8.74
CA THR A 213 18.91 -15.79 10.07
C THR A 213 17.78 -14.80 10.33
N ALA A 214 17.91 -13.55 9.87
CA ALA A 214 16.84 -12.56 9.94
C ALA A 214 15.58 -13.03 9.21
N ARG A 215 15.72 -13.57 7.98
CA ARG A 215 14.59 -14.14 7.21
C ARG A 215 13.92 -15.30 7.91
N TRP A 216 14.71 -16.21 8.50
CA TRP A 216 14.16 -17.36 9.21
C TRP A 216 13.38 -16.94 10.45
N LEU A 217 13.89 -15.93 11.15
CA LEU A 217 13.29 -15.43 12.37
C LEU A 217 12.05 -14.56 12.09
N GLU A 218 12.03 -13.82 10.99
CA GLU A 218 10.82 -13.16 10.47
C GLU A 218 9.73 -14.19 10.12
N LEU A 219 10.08 -15.28 9.44
CA LEU A 219 9.13 -16.36 9.12
C LEU A 219 8.63 -17.08 10.38
N ALA A 220 9.51 -17.29 11.37
CA ALA A 220 9.14 -17.87 12.65
C ALA A 220 8.19 -16.95 13.44
N LEU A 221 8.44 -15.65 13.44
CA LEU A 221 7.58 -14.65 14.07
C LEU A 221 6.19 -14.63 13.43
N GLN A 222 6.10 -14.64 12.10
CA GLN A 222 4.83 -14.73 11.37
C GLN A 222 4.07 -16.03 11.70
N CYS A 223 4.76 -17.17 11.77
CA CYS A 223 4.13 -18.42 12.18
C CYS A 223 3.60 -18.34 13.62
N LEU A 224 4.34 -17.69 14.50
CA LEU A 224 3.96 -17.49 15.90
C LEU A 224 2.75 -16.56 16.02
N GLU A 225 2.70 -15.44 15.29
CA GLU A 225 1.56 -14.53 15.22
C GLU A 225 0.27 -15.28 14.84
N VAL A 226 0.31 -16.04 13.75
CA VAL A 226 -0.84 -16.84 13.30
C VAL A 226 -1.21 -17.89 14.36
N THR A 227 -0.23 -18.57 14.95
CA THR A 227 -0.49 -19.62 15.94
C THR A 227 -1.17 -19.04 17.18
N VAL A 228 -0.69 -17.88 17.67
CA VAL A 228 -1.27 -17.20 18.83
C VAL A 228 -2.71 -16.78 18.52
N LEU A 229 -2.94 -16.11 17.39
CA LEU A 229 -4.29 -15.67 17.00
C LEU A 229 -5.26 -16.85 16.85
N ARG A 230 -4.82 -17.95 16.25
CA ARG A 230 -5.65 -19.16 16.12
C ARG A 230 -5.88 -19.87 17.44
N SER A 231 -4.93 -19.80 18.37
CA SER A 231 -5.14 -20.32 19.72
C SER A 231 -6.24 -19.56 20.46
N VAL A 232 -6.30 -18.23 20.27
CA VAL A 232 -7.38 -17.39 20.82
C VAL A 232 -8.73 -17.75 20.19
N ASP A 233 -8.79 -17.95 18.88
CA ASP A 233 -10.02 -18.40 18.20
C ASP A 233 -10.53 -19.74 18.73
N ILE A 234 -9.63 -20.70 18.95
CA ILE A 234 -9.96 -22.02 19.52
C ILE A 234 -10.51 -21.87 20.95
N LEU A 235 -9.91 -20.99 21.76
CA LEU A 235 -10.34 -20.74 23.13
C LEU A 235 -11.70 -20.04 23.19
N LEU A 236 -11.95 -19.10 22.28
CA LEU A 236 -13.21 -18.33 22.21
C LEU A 236 -14.31 -19.05 21.41
N LEU A 237 -14.02 -20.22 20.87
CA LEU A 237 -14.94 -20.97 20.03
C LEU A 237 -16.26 -21.35 20.71
N PRO A 238 -16.30 -21.75 22.00
CA PRO A 238 -17.57 -21.99 22.70
C PRO A 238 -18.45 -20.74 22.79
N VAL A 239 -17.84 -19.55 22.94
CA VAL A 239 -18.55 -18.26 22.99
C VAL A 239 -19.13 -17.92 21.62
N GLY A 240 -18.34 -18.11 20.56
CA GLY A 240 -18.79 -17.93 19.18
C GLY A 240 -19.93 -18.89 18.81
N TYR A 241 -19.82 -20.16 19.21
CA TYR A 241 -20.86 -21.16 19.00
C TYR A 241 -22.16 -20.80 19.73
N TRP A 242 -22.08 -20.39 21.01
CA TRP A 242 -23.23 -19.96 21.78
C TRP A 242 -23.93 -18.74 21.14
N SER A 243 -23.13 -17.75 20.72
CA SER A 243 -23.64 -16.59 19.98
C SER A 243 -24.38 -16.99 18.72
N MET A 244 -23.82 -17.90 17.92
CA MET A 244 -24.45 -18.40 16.70
C MET A 244 -25.74 -19.19 17.01
N ALA A 245 -25.76 -20.04 18.04
CA ALA A 245 -26.95 -20.77 18.45
C ALA A 245 -28.09 -19.82 18.88
N GLN A 246 -27.77 -18.71 19.55
CA GLN A 246 -28.74 -17.67 19.90
C GLN A 246 -29.18 -16.84 18.68
N GLN A 247 -28.25 -16.52 17.77
CA GLN A 247 -28.58 -15.85 16.51
C GLN A 247 -29.58 -16.67 15.71
N ILE A 248 -29.42 -18.00 15.64
CA ILE A 248 -30.30 -18.89 14.88
C ILE A 248 -31.64 -19.10 15.62
N GLY A 249 -31.70 -18.86 16.93
CA GLY A 249 -32.88 -19.08 17.76
C GLY A 249 -33.02 -20.51 18.28
N LEU A 250 -31.95 -21.31 18.20
CA LEU A 250 -31.88 -22.66 18.80
C LEU A 250 -31.66 -22.59 20.32
N ALA A 251 -30.93 -21.56 20.78
CA ALA A 251 -30.71 -21.27 22.19
C ALA A 251 -31.57 -20.08 22.64
N PRO A 252 -32.03 -20.05 23.91
CA PRO A 252 -32.79 -18.91 24.42
C PRO A 252 -31.92 -17.64 24.42
N ALA A 253 -32.53 -16.48 24.19
CA ALA A 253 -31.84 -15.19 24.16
C ALA A 253 -31.24 -14.77 25.52
N VAL A 254 -31.72 -15.39 26.61
CA VAL A 254 -31.20 -15.22 27.98
C VAL A 254 -30.84 -16.62 28.49
N PRO A 255 -29.63 -16.84 29.03
CA PRO A 255 -28.58 -15.88 29.43
C PRO A 255 -27.77 -15.29 28.26
N LEU A 256 -27.25 -14.06 28.45
CA LEU A 256 -26.48 -13.33 27.44
C LEU A 256 -25.10 -13.95 27.13
N LEU A 257 -24.53 -14.64 28.11
CA LEU A 257 -23.24 -15.30 28.01
C LEU A 257 -23.41 -16.81 28.21
N PRO A 258 -22.53 -17.62 27.61
CA PRO A 258 -22.51 -19.05 27.86
C PRO A 258 -22.29 -19.34 29.36
N PRO A 259 -22.94 -20.36 29.93
CA PRO A 259 -22.67 -20.76 31.30
C PRO A 259 -21.19 -21.17 31.44
N ALA A 260 -20.53 -20.81 32.55
CA ALA A 260 -19.11 -21.09 32.75
C ALA A 260 -18.75 -22.59 32.57
N CYS A 261 -19.69 -23.49 32.89
CA CYS A 261 -19.54 -24.92 32.69
C CYS A 261 -19.37 -25.32 31.21
N SER A 262 -19.87 -24.52 30.26
CA SER A 262 -19.73 -24.79 28.83
C SER A 262 -18.34 -24.42 28.27
N LEU A 263 -17.58 -23.60 29.00
CA LEU A 263 -16.21 -23.20 28.66
C LEU A 263 -15.17 -24.23 29.12
N LEU A 264 -15.51 -25.05 30.12
CA LEU A 264 -14.59 -26.04 30.68
C LEU A 264 -14.52 -27.27 29.77
N PRO A 265 -13.34 -27.65 29.23
CA PRO A 265 -13.23 -28.73 28.24
C PRO A 265 -13.60 -30.12 28.79
N TRP A 266 -13.49 -30.31 30.10
CA TRP A 266 -13.79 -31.56 30.80
C TRP A 266 -15.28 -31.75 31.14
N HIS A 267 -16.11 -30.73 30.97
CA HIS A 267 -17.52 -30.83 31.32
C HIS A 267 -18.34 -31.50 30.20
N PRO A 268 -19.30 -32.40 30.51
CA PRO A 268 -20.08 -33.12 29.49
C PRO A 268 -20.98 -32.21 28.64
N LEU A 269 -21.40 -31.07 29.20
CA LEU A 269 -22.17 -30.02 28.49
C LEU A 269 -21.27 -28.99 27.79
N SER A 270 -19.96 -29.21 27.74
CA SER A 270 -19.04 -28.29 27.08
C SER A 270 -19.13 -28.42 25.57
N PHE A 271 -18.85 -27.32 24.88
CA PHE A 271 -18.67 -27.35 23.43
C PHE A 271 -17.60 -28.37 23.02
N HIS A 272 -16.54 -28.51 23.81
CA HIS A 272 -15.44 -29.42 23.49
C HIS A 272 -15.86 -30.89 23.44
N ALA A 273 -16.88 -31.30 24.21
CA ALA A 273 -17.37 -32.67 24.23
C ALA A 273 -18.15 -33.08 22.96
N PHE A 274 -18.72 -32.13 22.20
CA PHE A 274 -19.46 -32.43 20.97
C PHE A 274 -18.87 -31.78 19.72
N GLY A 275 -18.25 -30.61 19.83
CA GLY A 275 -17.73 -29.84 18.70
C GLY A 275 -16.58 -30.51 17.97
N TRP A 276 -15.81 -31.36 18.66
CA TRP A 276 -14.72 -32.15 18.08
C TRP A 276 -15.14 -33.56 17.67
N LYS A 277 -16.40 -33.94 17.88
CA LYS A 277 -16.88 -35.25 17.44
C LYS A 277 -16.92 -35.28 15.91
N PRO A 278 -16.32 -36.31 15.28
CA PRO A 278 -16.28 -36.39 13.84
C PRO A 278 -17.67 -36.67 13.27
N LEU A 279 -18.07 -35.93 12.23
CA LEU A 279 -19.33 -36.19 11.51
C LEU A 279 -19.24 -37.44 10.63
N ILE A 280 -18.02 -37.80 10.21
CA ILE A 280 -17.73 -38.95 9.35
C ILE A 280 -16.85 -39.92 10.13
N ASN A 281 -17.18 -41.21 10.10
CA ASN A 281 -16.47 -42.25 10.86
C ASN A 281 -15.12 -42.64 10.18
N MET A 282 -14.29 -41.65 9.87
CA MET A 282 -12.93 -41.80 9.36
C MET A 282 -11.95 -41.05 10.26
N PRO A 283 -10.77 -41.59 10.56
CA PRO A 283 -9.91 -41.04 11.62
C PRO A 283 -9.40 -39.63 11.30
N VAL A 284 -8.84 -39.42 10.11
CA VAL A 284 -8.27 -38.12 9.71
C VAL A 284 -9.34 -37.20 9.10
N LEU A 285 -10.16 -37.75 8.20
CA LEU A 285 -11.21 -36.99 7.53
C LEU A 285 -12.33 -36.58 8.51
N GLY A 286 -12.62 -37.42 9.50
CA GLY A 286 -13.60 -37.13 10.54
C GLY A 286 -13.18 -35.96 11.44
N LEU A 287 -11.89 -35.83 11.76
CA LEU A 287 -11.40 -34.69 12.55
C LEU A 287 -11.51 -33.37 11.76
N LEU A 288 -11.19 -33.39 10.47
CA LEU A 288 -11.33 -32.23 9.56
C LEU A 288 -12.79 -31.87 9.30
N CYS A 289 -13.69 -32.86 9.28
CA CYS A 289 -15.13 -32.68 9.18
C CYS A 289 -15.81 -32.48 10.54
N SER A 290 -15.07 -32.24 11.63
CA SER A 290 -15.69 -31.88 12.91
C SER A 290 -16.30 -30.47 12.82
N PRO A 291 -17.41 -30.19 13.52
CA PRO A 291 -18.01 -28.86 13.53
C PRO A 291 -17.04 -27.76 13.95
N ALA A 292 -16.18 -28.02 14.94
CA ALA A 292 -15.15 -27.08 15.38
C ALA A 292 -14.13 -26.81 14.28
N ALA A 293 -13.62 -27.85 13.60
CA ALA A 293 -12.67 -27.68 12.51
C ALA A 293 -13.28 -26.94 11.31
N LEU A 294 -14.56 -27.20 10.98
CA LEU A 294 -15.27 -26.49 9.92
C LEU A 294 -15.47 -25.01 10.25
N VAL A 295 -15.86 -24.69 11.50
CA VAL A 295 -15.99 -23.30 11.94
C VAL A 295 -14.63 -22.59 11.90
N LEU A 296 -13.56 -23.22 12.40
CA LEU A 296 -12.20 -22.67 12.33
C LEU A 296 -11.70 -22.50 10.90
N PHE A 297 -12.04 -23.42 10.01
CA PHE A 297 -11.69 -23.32 8.60
C PHE A 297 -12.45 -22.17 7.94
N CYS A 298 -13.76 -22.04 8.21
CA CYS A 298 -14.56 -20.93 7.70
C CYS A 298 -14.06 -19.58 8.22
N THR A 299 -13.70 -19.47 9.52
CA THR A 299 -13.13 -18.23 10.05
C THR A 299 -11.78 -17.93 9.42
N LEU A 300 -10.92 -18.94 9.27
CA LEU A 300 -9.65 -18.79 8.58
C LEU A 300 -9.82 -18.29 7.14
N VAL A 301 -10.73 -18.90 6.36
CA VAL A 301 -11.03 -18.47 4.98
C VAL A 301 -11.61 -17.05 4.96
N SER A 302 -12.48 -16.73 5.91
CA SER A 302 -13.07 -15.39 6.01
C SER A 302 -12.00 -14.34 6.33
N ASP A 303 -11.07 -14.64 7.23
CA ASP A 303 -9.96 -13.76 7.55
C ASP A 303 -9.00 -13.56 6.39
N THR A 304 -8.75 -14.62 5.60
CA THR A 304 -7.95 -14.48 4.38
C THR A 304 -8.62 -13.61 3.33
N TYR A 305 -9.95 -13.52 3.34
CA TYR A 305 -10.70 -12.68 2.41
C TYR A 305 -10.77 -11.23 2.89
N THR A 306 -10.92 -10.99 4.19
CA THR A 306 -11.02 -9.63 4.75
C THR A 306 -9.67 -8.95 4.94
N ASN A 307 -8.63 -9.73 5.25
CA ASN A 307 -7.27 -9.22 5.39
C ASN A 307 -6.46 -9.61 4.16
N ILE A 308 -6.75 -8.96 3.03
CA ILE A 308 -5.92 -9.05 1.82
C ILE A 308 -4.48 -8.56 2.13
N ASP A 309 -4.33 -7.75 3.18
CA ASP A 309 -3.05 -7.20 3.66
C ASP A 309 -2.36 -8.04 4.75
N LEU A 310 -2.86 -9.23 5.13
CA LEU A 310 -2.09 -10.11 6.02
C LEU A 310 -0.73 -10.42 5.35
N PRO A 311 0.40 -9.94 5.91
CA PRO A 311 1.71 -10.07 5.28
C PRO A 311 2.16 -11.53 5.19
N ILE A 312 1.52 -12.47 5.89
CA ILE A 312 1.82 -13.89 5.71
C ILE A 312 1.50 -14.32 4.28
N PHE A 313 0.39 -13.92 3.66
CA PHE A 313 0.06 -14.43 2.31
C PHE A 313 0.77 -13.67 1.20
N ASP A 314 0.80 -12.34 1.27
CA ASP A 314 1.45 -11.52 0.24
C ASP A 314 3.00 -11.53 0.34
N ARG A 315 3.57 -11.79 1.53
CA ARG A 315 5.04 -11.96 1.70
C ARG A 315 5.53 -13.41 1.70
N THR A 316 4.75 -14.41 2.14
CA THR A 316 5.20 -15.84 2.11
C THR A 316 4.73 -16.63 0.89
N ALA A 317 3.72 -16.13 0.18
CA ALA A 317 3.26 -16.69 -1.08
C ALA A 317 3.15 -15.57 -2.10
N LYS A 318 4.29 -15.12 -2.64
CA LYS A 318 4.28 -14.44 -3.95
C LYS A 318 3.87 -15.48 -4.98
N LEU A 319 2.57 -15.74 -5.08
CA LEU A 319 1.95 -16.41 -6.20
C LEU A 319 2.28 -15.56 -7.41
N ARG A 320 3.40 -15.89 -8.07
CA ARG A 320 3.74 -15.32 -9.36
C ARG A 320 2.64 -15.77 -10.29
N ILE A 321 1.78 -14.82 -10.63
CA ILE A 321 0.75 -15.01 -11.62
C ILE A 321 1.51 -15.27 -12.92
N SER A 322 1.31 -16.44 -13.52
CA SER A 322 2.02 -16.78 -14.74
C SER A 322 1.54 -15.86 -15.85
N GLU A 323 2.44 -15.06 -16.43
CA GLU A 323 2.17 -14.29 -17.65
C GLU A 323 2.18 -15.19 -18.90
N THR A 324 2.45 -16.49 -18.75
CA THR A 324 2.33 -17.43 -19.87
C THR A 324 0.85 -17.63 -20.16
N GLY A 325 0.43 -17.31 -21.38
CA GLY A 325 -0.97 -17.26 -21.84
C GLY A 325 -1.70 -18.61 -21.85
N ASN A 326 -1.60 -19.38 -20.78
CA ASN A 326 -2.27 -20.63 -20.56
C ASN A 326 -3.44 -20.38 -19.57
N PRO A 327 -4.70 -20.43 -20.02
CA PRO A 327 -5.86 -20.01 -19.21
C PRO A 327 -6.13 -20.91 -18.00
N TYR A 328 -5.42 -22.04 -17.88
CA TYR A 328 -5.62 -23.05 -16.84
C TYR A 328 -4.60 -23.00 -15.70
N VAL A 329 -3.55 -22.17 -15.80
CA VAL A 329 -2.49 -22.09 -14.78
C VAL A 329 -2.23 -20.63 -14.44
N LEU A 330 -3.10 -20.06 -13.60
CA LEU A 330 -2.92 -18.68 -13.13
C LEU A 330 -1.80 -18.57 -12.08
N ALA A 331 -1.36 -19.67 -11.47
CA ALA A 331 -0.34 -19.69 -10.43
C ALA A 331 0.78 -20.69 -10.77
N GLU A 332 2.04 -20.26 -10.67
CA GLU A 332 3.21 -21.14 -10.85
C GLU A 332 3.45 -21.97 -9.57
N LYS A 333 3.58 -23.30 -9.72
CA LYS A 333 3.87 -24.21 -8.58
C LYS A 333 5.32 -24.06 -8.15
N GLN A 334 5.56 -23.41 -7.01
CA GLN A 334 6.91 -23.26 -6.42
C GLN A 334 7.44 -24.61 -5.89
N PRO A 335 8.72 -24.96 -6.11
CA PRO A 335 9.34 -26.14 -5.52
C PRO A 335 9.63 -25.96 -4.02
N LEU A 336 9.36 -26.99 -3.21
CA LEU A 336 9.85 -27.07 -1.82
C LEU A 336 11.39 -26.92 -1.82
N PRO A 337 12.02 -26.16 -0.90
CA PRO A 337 11.52 -25.77 0.42
C PRO A 337 11.27 -24.25 0.58
N ARG A 338 11.07 -23.51 -0.51
CA ARG A 338 11.08 -22.03 -0.45
C ARG A 338 9.82 -21.41 0.15
N GLU A 339 8.64 -22.00 -0.07
CA GLU A 339 7.35 -21.46 0.39
C GLU A 339 6.36 -22.59 0.74
N PRO A 340 6.41 -23.17 1.96
CA PRO A 340 5.58 -24.32 2.33
C PRO A 340 4.07 -24.00 2.36
N PHE A 341 3.70 -22.76 2.71
CA PHE A 341 2.31 -22.33 2.73
C PHE A 341 1.75 -22.08 1.33
N ALA A 342 2.54 -21.51 0.40
CA ALA A 342 2.15 -21.38 -1.00
C ALA A 342 1.84 -22.74 -1.65
N TRP A 343 2.64 -23.77 -1.32
CA TRP A 343 2.42 -25.14 -1.79
C TRP A 343 1.16 -25.78 -1.21
N LEU A 344 0.86 -25.54 0.08
CA LEU A 344 -0.35 -26.04 0.75
C LEU A 344 -1.64 -25.42 0.20
N LEU A 345 -1.57 -24.17 -0.24
CA LEU A 345 -2.70 -23.36 -0.71
C LEU A 345 -2.87 -23.38 -2.24
N TYR A 346 -1.87 -23.86 -2.95
CA TYR A 346 -1.93 -24.09 -4.40
C TYR A 346 -3.12 -25.01 -4.81
N PRO A 347 -3.38 -26.14 -4.13
CA PRO A 347 -4.54 -26.99 -4.43
C PRO A 347 -5.90 -26.29 -4.27
N PRO A 348 -6.24 -25.60 -3.16
CA PRO A 348 -7.53 -24.93 -3.04
C PRO A 348 -7.68 -23.73 -3.98
N TYR A 349 -6.60 -23.00 -4.28
CA TYR A 349 -6.64 -21.93 -5.28
C TYR A 349 -6.97 -22.46 -6.68
N ASN A 350 -6.27 -23.52 -7.12
CA ASN A 350 -6.57 -24.15 -8.42
C ASN A 350 -7.95 -24.80 -8.45
N ALA A 351 -8.40 -25.41 -7.35
CA ALA A 351 -9.74 -25.95 -7.26
C ALA A 351 -10.81 -24.84 -7.42
N ARG A 352 -10.58 -23.66 -6.82
CA ARG A 352 -11.45 -22.50 -7.01
C ARG A 352 -11.43 -22.00 -8.46
N VAL A 353 -10.26 -21.83 -9.06
CA VAL A 353 -10.13 -21.38 -10.47
C VAL A 353 -10.82 -22.37 -11.40
N PHE A 354 -10.62 -23.67 -11.17
CA PHE A 354 -11.29 -24.74 -11.90
C PHE A 354 -12.81 -24.68 -11.73
N LEU A 355 -13.32 -24.52 -10.50
CA LEU A 355 -14.76 -24.39 -10.24
C LEU A 355 -15.35 -23.14 -10.90
N LEU A 356 -14.67 -21.99 -10.83
CA LEU A 356 -15.10 -20.76 -11.47
C LEU A 356 -15.16 -20.92 -12.99
N HIS A 357 -14.14 -21.54 -13.58
CA HIS A 357 -14.14 -21.87 -15.02
C HIS A 357 -15.26 -22.85 -15.39
N CYS A 358 -15.49 -23.90 -14.58
CA CYS A 358 -16.62 -24.83 -14.78
C CYS A 358 -17.99 -24.12 -14.70
N CYS A 359 -18.10 -23.07 -13.89
CA CYS A 359 -19.28 -22.23 -13.80
C CYS A 359 -19.37 -21.18 -14.92
N GLY A 360 -18.42 -21.15 -15.87
CA GLY A 360 -18.39 -20.21 -17.00
C GLY A 360 -17.85 -18.82 -16.65
N TRP A 361 -17.16 -18.67 -15.52
CA TRP A 361 -16.61 -17.41 -15.06
C TRP A 361 -15.13 -17.35 -15.43
N ASP A 362 -14.81 -16.69 -16.54
CA ASP A 362 -13.43 -16.43 -16.93
C ASP A 362 -12.83 -15.31 -16.06
N LEU A 363 -11.91 -15.67 -15.18
CA LEU A 363 -11.17 -14.71 -14.34
C LEU A 363 -10.39 -13.67 -15.17
N LEU A 364 -10.04 -14.00 -16.43
CA LEU A 364 -9.40 -13.08 -17.36
C LEU A 364 -10.32 -11.95 -17.83
N SER A 365 -11.65 -12.14 -17.86
CA SER A 365 -12.60 -11.10 -18.29
C SER A 365 -12.90 -10.09 -17.18
N MET A 366 -12.54 -10.37 -15.93
CA MET A 366 -12.66 -9.41 -14.82
C MET A 366 -11.48 -8.44 -14.72
N ARG A 367 -10.38 -8.66 -15.47
CA ARG A 367 -9.25 -7.73 -15.50
C ARG A 367 -9.60 -6.53 -16.38
N ARG A 368 -10.04 -5.44 -15.73
CA ARG A 368 -10.38 -4.15 -16.36
C ARG A 368 -9.17 -3.23 -16.60
N ASP A 369 -7.96 -3.73 -16.45
CA ASP A 369 -6.77 -2.95 -16.75
C ASP A 369 -6.37 -3.20 -18.21
N PRO A 370 -6.37 -2.16 -19.07
CA PRO A 370 -5.83 -2.30 -20.40
C PRO A 370 -4.34 -2.67 -20.28
N PRO A 371 -3.84 -3.61 -21.10
CA PRO A 371 -2.40 -3.86 -21.15
C PRO A 371 -1.68 -2.56 -21.52
N SER A 372 -0.56 -2.32 -20.85
CA SER A 372 0.40 -1.25 -21.11
C SER A 372 0.59 -1.01 -22.64
N PRO A 373 0.70 0.25 -23.08
CA PRO A 373 0.70 0.60 -24.50
C PRO A 373 1.93 -0.01 -25.18
N GLY A 374 1.72 -1.07 -25.97
CA GLY A 374 2.80 -1.77 -26.66
C GLY A 374 2.40 -3.07 -27.36
N VAL A 375 1.30 -3.70 -26.98
CA VAL A 375 0.83 -4.94 -27.60
C VAL A 375 -0.40 -4.65 -28.46
N LYS A 376 -0.22 -4.61 -29.79
CA LYS A 376 -1.33 -4.64 -30.76
C LYS A 376 -2.03 -6.01 -30.68
N GLY A 377 -3.03 -6.11 -29.82
CA GLY A 377 -4.00 -7.22 -29.82
C GLY A 377 -5.32 -6.73 -30.39
N TYR A 378 -5.69 -7.21 -31.57
CA TYR A 378 -6.95 -6.90 -32.22
C TYR A 378 -8.12 -7.46 -31.39
N ILE A 379 -9.07 -6.59 -31.05
CA ILE A 379 -10.39 -6.97 -30.57
C ILE A 379 -11.14 -7.58 -31.76
N THR A 380 -11.46 -8.87 -31.70
CA THR A 380 -12.53 -9.43 -32.53
C THR A 380 -13.70 -9.74 -31.61
N VAL A 381 -14.70 -8.85 -31.64
CA VAL A 381 -16.06 -9.13 -31.16
C VAL A 381 -16.62 -10.19 -32.10
N ARG A 382 -16.89 -11.39 -31.60
CA ARG A 382 -17.58 -12.43 -32.37
C ARG A 382 -19.08 -12.25 -32.16
N ASP A 383 -19.65 -11.29 -32.88
CA ASP A 383 -21.05 -11.34 -33.29
C ASP A 383 -21.19 -12.37 -34.43
N GLY A 384 -22.30 -13.09 -34.46
CA GLY A 384 -22.75 -13.85 -35.63
C GLY A 384 -22.58 -15.36 -35.55
N VAL A 385 -23.65 -16.04 -35.11
CA VAL A 385 -23.93 -17.42 -35.55
C VAL A 385 -24.54 -17.32 -36.95
N ASP A 386 -23.74 -17.64 -37.96
CA ASP A 386 -24.15 -17.75 -39.35
C ASP A 386 -24.81 -19.11 -39.63
N GLY A 387 -25.92 -19.07 -40.38
CA GLY A 387 -26.17 -19.98 -41.50
C GLY A 387 -26.68 -21.39 -41.20
N LEU A 388 -28.01 -21.57 -41.27
CA LEU A 388 -28.61 -22.83 -41.75
C LEU A 388 -28.83 -22.69 -43.26
N GLN A 389 -28.12 -23.48 -44.05
CA GLN A 389 -28.52 -23.92 -45.39
C GLN A 389 -28.85 -25.41 -45.26
N ILE A 390 -30.13 -25.78 -45.30
CA ILE A 390 -30.87 -26.47 -46.39
C ILE A 390 -32.34 -26.04 -46.21
#